data_AF-A0A661H5Z8-F1
#
_entry.id   AF-A0A661H5Z8-F1
#
_cell.length_a   1.000
_cell.length_b   1.000
_cell.length_c   1.000
_cell.angle_alpha   90.00
_cell.angle_beta   90.00
_cell.angle_gamma   90.00
#
_symmetry.space_group_name_H-M   'P 1'
#
loop_
_entity.id
_entity.type
_entity.pdbx_description
1 polymer ?
#
loop_
_entity_poly.entity_id
_entity_poly.type
_entity_poly.pdbx_seq_one_letter_code
_entity_poly.pdbx_strand_id
1 'polypeptide(L)'
;REEPRRYAYRIVVQQEARKHELLKGELYAEVFGMLGEEQVSYPMAELSVEFGDDDVHPLRFRYFQAIEGELVLPAGFEPRGVSVVANSSTPRKAEVRERYPWQLQERFTRVGK
;
A
#
# COMPACT_ATOMS: atom_id res chain seq x y z
N ARG A 1 -3.17 -23.75 15.95
CA ARG A 1 -3.08 -23.47 14.50
C ARG A 1 -2.83 -21.98 14.41
N GLU A 2 -1.71 -21.55 13.83
CA GLU A 2 -1.52 -20.13 13.55
C GLU A 2 -2.55 -19.72 12.50
N GLU A 3 -3.44 -18.80 12.85
CA GLU A 3 -4.37 -18.22 11.88
C GLU A 3 -3.57 -17.34 10.92
N PRO A 4 -3.91 -17.31 9.62
CA PRO A 4 -3.24 -16.44 8.67
C PRO A 4 -3.39 -14.99 9.13
N ARG A 5 -2.26 -14.30 9.25
CA ARG A 5 -2.22 -12.90 9.70
C ARG A 5 -2.65 -11.99 8.56
N ARG A 6 -3.97 -11.87 8.42
CA ARG A 6 -4.67 -11.06 7.42
C ARG A 6 -4.87 -9.65 7.94
N TYR A 7 -4.56 -8.66 7.10
CA TYR A 7 -4.79 -7.25 7.43
C TYR A 7 -5.43 -6.56 6.23
N ALA A 8 -6.50 -5.80 6.47
CA ALA A 8 -7.05 -4.93 5.45
C ALA A 8 -6.13 -3.71 5.27
N TYR A 9 -5.96 -3.25 4.04
CA TYR A 9 -5.27 -2.01 3.74
C TYR A 9 -6.10 -1.10 2.83
N ARG A 10 -5.76 0.19 2.88
CA ARG A 10 -6.27 1.21 1.97
C ARG A 10 -5.17 2.22 1.69
N ILE A 11 -4.61 2.18 0.48
CA ILE A 11 -3.66 3.18 0.00
C ILE A 11 -4.44 4.20 -0.81
N VAL A 12 -4.32 5.48 -0.45
CA VAL A 12 -4.97 6.58 -1.18
C VAL A 12 -3.89 7.45 -1.80
N VAL A 13 -3.87 7.50 -3.13
CA VAL A 13 -3.01 8.42 -3.88
C VAL A 13 -3.86 9.59 -4.34
N GLN A 14 -3.43 10.81 -4.06
CA GLN A 14 -4.17 12.04 -4.40
C GLN A 14 -3.29 13.06 -5.11
N GLN A 15 -3.89 13.88 -5.98
CA GLN A 15 -3.21 15.04 -6.55
C GLN A 15 -3.40 16.27 -5.64
N GLU A 16 -2.31 16.93 -5.27
CA GLU A 16 -2.36 18.24 -4.60
C GLU A 16 -2.77 19.38 -5.55
N ALA A 17 -2.61 19.18 -6.86
CA ALA A 17 -2.68 20.24 -7.85
C ALA A 17 -4.12 20.59 -8.27
N ARG A 18 -4.42 21.90 -8.34
CA ARG A 18 -5.72 22.47 -8.75
C ARG A 18 -6.09 22.30 -10.22
N LYS A 19 -5.17 21.79 -11.06
CA LYS A 19 -5.38 21.73 -12.52
C LYS A 19 -6.28 20.56 -12.97
N HIS A 20 -6.62 19.63 -12.07
CA HIS A 20 -7.55 18.51 -12.31
C HIS A 20 -7.25 17.69 -13.58
N GLU A 21 -5.96 17.65 -13.96
CA GLU A 21 -5.49 16.91 -15.12
C GLU A 21 -5.53 15.40 -14.81
N LEU A 22 -5.71 14.59 -15.84
CA LEU A 22 -5.66 13.14 -15.67
C LEU A 22 -4.21 12.73 -15.35
N LEU A 23 -3.99 12.23 -14.14
CA LEU A 23 -2.73 11.61 -13.76
C LEU A 23 -2.71 10.17 -14.27
N LYS A 24 -1.56 9.79 -14.82
CA LYS A 24 -1.22 8.42 -15.18
C LYS A 24 0.12 8.08 -14.58
N GLY A 25 0.28 6.83 -14.18
CA GLY A 25 1.47 6.39 -13.48
C GLY A 25 1.35 4.97 -12.99
N GLU A 26 2.20 4.65 -12.03
CA GLU A 26 2.30 3.35 -11.39
C GLU A 26 2.71 3.54 -9.93
N LEU A 27 2.33 2.58 -9.10
CA LEU A 27 2.58 2.57 -7.67
C LEU A 27 3.24 1.25 -7.29
N TYR A 28 4.48 1.30 -6.83
CA TYR A 28 5.10 0.19 -6.12
C TYR A 28 4.84 0.34 -4.62
N ALA A 29 4.56 -0.76 -3.94
CA ALA A 29 4.45 -0.79 -2.48
C ALA A 29 5.03 -2.09 -1.92
N GLU A 30 5.65 -2.00 -0.75
CA GLU A 30 6.20 -3.14 -0.02
C GLU A 30 5.97 -3.00 1.48
N VAL A 31 5.82 -4.12 2.17
CA VAL A 31 5.84 -4.18 3.63
C VAL A 31 7.25 -4.58 4.06
N PHE A 32 7.91 -3.74 4.87
CA PHE A 32 9.23 -4.03 5.40
C PHE A 32 9.16 -4.36 6.89
N GLY A 33 10.05 -5.24 7.34
CA GLY A 33 10.02 -5.77 8.70
C GLY A 33 11.21 -6.64 9.02
N MET A 34 11.04 -7.50 10.02
CA MET A 34 12.05 -8.47 10.45
C MET A 34 11.53 -9.89 10.24
N LEU A 35 12.37 -10.82 9.81
CA LEU A 35 12.11 -12.25 9.88
C LEU A 35 13.20 -12.88 10.75
N GLY A 36 12.89 -13.14 12.02
CA GLY A 36 13.92 -13.37 13.03
C GLY A 36 14.79 -12.12 13.21
N GLU A 37 16.08 -12.22 12.92
CA GLU A 37 17.05 -11.12 13.04
C GLU A 37 17.36 -10.42 11.72
N GLU A 38 16.82 -10.91 10.59
CA GLU A 38 17.07 -10.35 9.27
C GLU A 38 16.02 -9.30 8.90
N GLN A 39 16.47 -8.17 8.35
CA GLN A 39 15.57 -7.18 7.78
C GLN A 39 15.13 -7.61 6.38
N VAL A 40 13.82 -7.73 6.17
CA VAL A 40 13.24 -8.23 4.92
C VAL A 40 12.12 -7.28 4.45
N SER A 41 11.92 -7.19 3.13
CA SER A 41 10.75 -6.56 2.54
C SER A 41 10.03 -7.51 1.60
N TYR A 42 8.71 -7.40 1.56
CA TYR A 42 7.84 -8.15 0.67
C TYR A 42 7.03 -7.17 -0.20
N PRO A 43 7.12 -7.26 -1.53
CA PRO A 43 6.24 -6.52 -2.44
C PRO A 43 4.77 -6.81 -2.14
N MET A 44 3.90 -5.81 -2.29
CA MET A 44 2.46 -6.01 -2.05
C MET A 44 1.83 -7.04 -2.99
N ALA A 45 2.35 -7.20 -4.22
CA ALA A 45 1.92 -8.22 -5.17
C ALA A 45 2.08 -9.66 -4.63
N GLU A 46 3.11 -9.90 -3.80
CA GLU A 46 3.31 -11.20 -3.14
C GLU A 46 2.37 -11.43 -1.95
N LEU A 47 1.86 -10.35 -1.35
CA LEU A 47 1.08 -10.39 -0.12
C LEU A 47 -0.43 -10.25 -0.36
N SER A 48 -0.85 -9.67 -1.48
CA SER A 48 -2.22 -9.27 -1.78
C SER A 48 -2.57 -9.55 -3.23
N VAL A 49 -3.61 -10.36 -3.45
CA VAL A 49 -4.12 -10.67 -4.79
C VAL A 49 -4.77 -9.45 -5.44
N GLU A 50 -5.32 -8.53 -4.65
CA GLU A 50 -5.94 -7.31 -5.15
C GLU A 50 -4.93 -6.28 -5.65
N PHE A 51 -3.66 -6.37 -5.24
CA PHE A 51 -2.62 -5.48 -5.73
C PHE A 51 -2.24 -5.78 -7.19
N GLY A 52 -2.39 -7.03 -7.61
CA GLY A 52 -2.07 -7.55 -8.94
C GLY A 52 -0.82 -8.43 -8.94
N ASP A 53 -0.56 -9.10 -10.06
CA ASP A 53 0.57 -10.01 -10.23
C ASP A 53 1.89 -9.28 -10.60
N ASP A 54 1.78 -8.04 -11.06
CA ASP A 54 2.94 -7.18 -11.32
C ASP A 54 3.34 -6.46 -10.03
N ASP A 55 4.64 -6.24 -9.80
CA ASP A 55 5.17 -5.50 -8.63
C ASP A 55 4.61 -4.07 -8.50
N VAL A 56 3.95 -3.56 -9.55
CA VAL A 56 3.39 -2.21 -9.61
C VAL A 56 1.88 -2.21 -9.87
N HIS A 57 1.18 -1.32 -9.19
CA HIS A 57 -0.25 -1.08 -9.39
C HIS A 57 -0.47 0.14 -10.31
N PRO A 58 -1.27 0.03 -11.39
CA PRO A 58 -1.47 1.15 -12.32
C PRO A 58 -2.26 2.29 -11.69
N LEU A 59 -1.78 3.52 -11.90
CA LEU A 59 -2.45 4.74 -11.47
C LEU A 59 -3.11 5.44 -12.66
N ARG A 60 -4.41 5.75 -12.53
CA ARG A 60 -5.15 6.52 -13.53
C ARG A 60 -6.32 7.27 -12.91
N PHE A 61 -6.11 8.53 -12.53
CA PHE A 61 -7.14 9.32 -11.81
C PHE A 61 -7.01 10.83 -12.01
N ARG A 62 -8.12 11.57 -11.84
CA ARG A 62 -8.14 13.05 -11.86
C ARG A 62 -7.99 13.70 -10.48
N TYR A 63 -8.43 13.02 -9.43
CA TYR A 63 -8.48 13.56 -8.07
C TYR A 63 -7.72 12.64 -7.11
N PHE A 64 -8.23 11.43 -6.93
CA PHE A 64 -7.60 10.39 -6.13
C PHE A 64 -7.90 9.01 -6.71
N GLN A 65 -7.10 8.03 -6.31
CA GLN A 65 -7.36 6.60 -6.47
C GLN A 65 -7.13 5.92 -5.13
N ALA A 66 -8.08 5.08 -4.72
CA ALA A 66 -7.94 4.20 -3.57
C ALA A 66 -7.65 2.79 -4.06
N ILE A 67 -6.66 2.14 -3.45
CA ILE A 67 -6.30 0.75 -3.67
C ILE A 67 -6.54 0.05 -2.35
N GLU A 68 -7.45 -0.91 -2.35
CA GLU A 68 -7.94 -1.60 -1.17
C GLU A 68 -7.82 -3.10 -1.38
N GLY A 69 -7.56 -3.84 -0.31
CA GLY A 69 -7.44 -5.28 -0.36
C GLY A 69 -7.05 -5.84 1.00
N GLU A 70 -6.70 -7.12 0.98
CA GLU A 70 -6.18 -7.82 2.15
C GLU A 70 -4.74 -8.26 1.89
N LEU A 71 -3.86 -8.03 2.86
CA LEU A 71 -2.51 -8.58 2.84
C LEU A 71 -2.43 -9.78 3.78
N VAL A 72 -1.74 -10.83 3.35
CA VAL A 72 -1.45 -12.04 4.14
C VAL A 72 0.05 -12.06 4.45
N LEU A 73 0.42 -11.82 5.71
CA LEU A 73 1.84 -11.82 6.09
C LEU A 73 2.37 -13.24 6.30
N PRO A 74 3.58 -13.58 5.78
CA PRO A 74 4.25 -14.85 6.03
C PRO A 74 4.41 -15.14 7.52
N ALA A 75 4.42 -16.41 7.92
CA ALA A 75 4.63 -16.77 9.33
C ALA A 75 6.00 -16.26 9.82
N GLY A 76 6.06 -15.78 11.08
CA GLY A 76 7.29 -15.27 11.70
C GLY A 76 7.75 -13.87 11.28
N PHE A 77 7.13 -13.25 10.27
CA PHE A 77 7.51 -11.90 9.82
C PHE A 77 6.94 -10.80 10.74
N GLU A 78 7.77 -9.92 11.31
CA GLU A 78 7.34 -8.79 12.13
C GLU A 78 7.31 -7.50 11.30
N PRO A 79 6.14 -7.01 10.85
CA PRO A 79 6.08 -5.81 10.04
C PRO A 79 6.48 -4.57 10.85
N ARG A 80 7.30 -3.72 10.24
CA ARG A 80 7.75 -2.43 10.81
C ARG A 80 7.16 -1.23 10.08
N GLY A 81 6.84 -1.39 8.80
CA GLY A 81 6.16 -0.36 8.05
C GLY A 81 5.88 -0.74 6.60
N VAL A 82 5.37 0.25 5.88
CA VAL A 82 5.08 0.16 4.45
C VAL A 82 5.89 1.23 3.74
N SER A 83 6.55 0.86 2.65
CA SER A 83 7.23 1.78 1.74
C SER A 83 6.43 1.87 0.46
N VAL A 84 6.22 3.09 -0.04
CA VAL A 84 5.40 3.37 -1.22
C VAL A 84 6.19 4.25 -2.16
N VAL A 85 6.22 3.87 -3.44
CA VAL A 85 6.86 4.64 -4.53
C VAL A 85 5.84 4.86 -5.63
N ALA A 86 5.44 6.12 -5.83
CA ALA A 86 4.52 6.51 -6.88
C ALA A 86 5.28 7.21 -8.01
N ASN A 87 5.23 6.65 -9.22
CA ASN A 87 5.78 7.24 -10.42
C ASN A 87 4.64 7.78 -11.30
N SER A 88 4.68 9.06 -11.62
CA SER A 88 3.75 9.69 -12.55
C SER A 88 4.41 9.89 -13.91
N SER A 89 3.66 9.66 -14.98
CA SER A 89 4.07 9.90 -16.37
C SER A 89 3.30 11.04 -17.04
N THR A 90 2.09 11.34 -16.57
CA THR A 90 1.23 12.45 -16.99
C THR A 90 0.61 13.08 -15.74
N PRO A 91 0.41 14.41 -15.66
CA PRO A 91 0.75 15.45 -16.65
C PRO A 91 2.24 15.79 -16.73
N ARG A 92 3.04 15.36 -15.73
CA ARG A 92 4.49 15.53 -15.71
C ARG A 92 5.12 14.27 -15.13
N LYS A 93 6.39 14.04 -15.47
CA LYS A 93 7.20 13.01 -14.80
C LYS A 93 7.54 13.46 -13.39
N ALA A 94 7.22 12.64 -12.41
CA ALA A 94 7.54 12.87 -11.01
C ALA A 94 7.54 11.53 -10.27
N GLU A 95 8.43 11.41 -9.27
CA GLU A 95 8.49 10.28 -8.36
C GLU A 95 8.26 10.80 -6.94
N VAL A 96 7.44 10.09 -6.17
CA VAL A 96 7.22 10.33 -4.75
C VAL A 96 7.55 9.05 -4.00
N ARG A 97 8.34 9.17 -2.93
CA ARG A 97 8.73 8.04 -2.07
C ARG A 97 8.34 8.36 -0.63
N GLU A 98 7.57 7.48 -0.02
CA GLU A 98 7.10 7.66 1.34
C GLU A 98 7.24 6.36 2.12
N ARG A 99 7.48 6.47 3.43
CA ARG A 99 7.46 5.34 4.36
C ARG A 99 6.53 5.64 5.50
N TYR A 100 5.71 4.67 5.83
CA TYR A 100 4.72 4.73 6.87
C TYR A 100 5.03 3.68 7.92
N PRO A 101 5.08 4.03 9.23
CA PRO A 101 5.24 3.03 10.27
C PRO A 101 4.04 2.08 10.26
N TRP A 102 4.26 0.82 10.67
CA TRP A 102 3.19 -0.15 10.77
C TRP A 102 2.23 0.27 11.90
N GLN A 103 1.02 0.66 11.53
CA GLN A 103 0.00 1.14 12.48
C GLN A 103 -1.32 0.43 12.18
N LEU A 104 -1.77 -0.41 13.12
CA LEU A 104 -3.09 -1.01 13.06
C LEU A 104 -4.11 0.04 13.48
N GLN A 105 -4.87 0.56 12.51
CA GLN A 105 -6.06 1.36 12.82
C GLN A 105 -7.20 0.41 13.19
N GLU A 106 -7.33 0.11 14.48
CA GLU A 106 -8.51 -0.58 15.00
C GLU A 106 -9.75 0.31 14.81
N ARG A 107 -10.60 -0.03 13.85
CA ARG A 107 -11.89 0.64 13.68
C ARG A 107 -12.93 0.01 14.60
N PHE A 108 -13.05 0.53 15.82
CA PHE A 108 -14.19 0.21 16.68
C PHE A 108 -15.46 0.83 16.09
N THR A 109 -16.34 0.00 15.52
CA THR A 109 -17.70 0.43 15.20
C THR A 109 -18.54 0.29 16.47
N ARG A 110 -18.80 1.40 17.17
CA ARG A 110 -19.77 1.42 18.28
C ARG A 110 -21.18 1.49 17.70
N VAL A 111 -21.96 0.43 17.88
CA VAL A 111 -23.39 0.41 17.57
C VAL A 111 -24.16 0.66 18.87
N GLY A 112 -24.91 1.77 18.93
CA GLY A 112 -25.98 2.02 19.90
C GLY A 112 -25.59 2.62 21.26
N LYS A 113 -26.37 3.61 21.69
CA LYS A 113 -27.09 3.53 22.97
C LYS A 113 -28.52 3.16 22.66
#